data_AF-A0A971BYF5-F1
#
_entry.id   AF-A0A971BYF5-F1
#
_cell.length_a   1.000
_cell.length_b   1.000
_cell.length_c   1.000
_cell.angle_alpha   90.00
_cell.angle_beta   90.00
_cell.angle_gamma   90.00
#
_symmetry.space_group_name_H-M   'P 1'
#
loop_
_entity.id
_entity.type
_entity.pdbx_description
1 polymer ?
#
loop_
_entity_poly.entity_id
_entity_poly.type
_entity_poly.pdbx_seq_one_letter_code
_entity_poly.pdbx_strand_id
1 'polypeptide(L)'
;MKPILKKLVSLFLFFVIFAAAVSALAAEKDDFVSTEYVQIVGNNHIVDEMTGVPAYYNQYDRYWQCLEYIKRYYKEIFGTSISVNNTSAYVIQGEGAFEIAETPRPGDVVYWPSYLRRVNYGHVAIVKEYTDGVITLIEQNWRYNGKAAVARQIAWPSSNYYVYTLTGTNADKVRGELFGIWDLSVEHEAISVVSDWAADPVNRAAESKVINTSYIKSYSDPITRLTFCNMNAELLGTVCPELSEIPLLSGLTDGKTDDKVITREEAAVIIVNTVDLSGRLTMTVDTDEVLRRFKDADMISPEARDAMAFLIKSGVFTGMGEGMLKPKDFATTEQAVAWLIRTHDIIKSESKRGISP
;
A
#
# COMPACT_ATOMS: atom_id res chain seq x y z
N MET A 1 -59.44 22.98 4.71
CA MET A 1 -58.41 22.47 3.77
C MET A 1 -57.00 23.09 3.93
N LYS A 2 -56.60 23.64 5.08
CA LYS A 2 -55.32 24.40 5.22
C LYS A 2 -54.25 23.88 6.23
N PRO A 3 -54.50 22.97 7.19
CA PRO A 3 -53.45 22.52 8.11
C PRO A 3 -52.75 21.20 7.73
N ILE A 4 -53.37 20.33 6.92
CA ILE A 4 -52.82 19.00 6.58
C ILE A 4 -51.75 19.10 5.48
N LEU A 5 -51.89 20.05 4.54
CA LEU A 5 -50.94 20.24 3.44
C LEU A 5 -49.60 20.85 3.90
N LYS A 6 -49.59 21.67 4.97
CA LYS A 6 -48.35 22.22 5.54
C LYS A 6 -47.49 21.18 6.26
N LYS A 7 -48.10 20.18 6.92
CA LYS A 7 -47.36 19.08 7.55
C LYS A 7 -46.75 18.12 6.52
N LEU A 8 -47.44 17.88 5.40
CA LEU A 8 -46.91 17.05 4.31
C LEU A 8 -45.76 17.73 3.56
N VAL A 9 -45.82 19.04 3.31
CA VAL A 9 -44.72 19.79 2.67
C VAL A 9 -43.50 19.90 3.58
N SER A 10 -43.68 20.00 4.91
CA SER A 10 -42.58 20.02 5.87
C SER A 10 -41.90 18.65 6.05
N LEU A 11 -42.66 17.55 5.94
CA LEU A 11 -42.10 16.19 5.99
C LEU A 11 -41.37 15.83 4.68
N PHE A 12 -41.89 16.29 3.54
CA PHE A 12 -41.25 16.09 2.23
C PHE A 12 -39.97 16.91 2.08
N LEU A 13 -39.92 18.15 2.61
CA LEU A 13 -38.67 18.92 2.66
C LEU A 13 -37.63 18.30 3.59
N PHE A 14 -38.03 17.69 4.71
CA PHE A 14 -37.10 16.98 5.60
C PHE A 14 -36.50 15.74 4.95
N PHE A 15 -37.30 14.97 4.19
CA PHE A 15 -36.81 13.80 3.44
C PHE A 15 -35.92 14.19 2.25
N VAL A 16 -36.21 15.29 1.55
CA VAL A 16 -35.39 15.76 0.42
C VAL A 16 -34.05 16.37 0.90
N ILE A 17 -34.02 17.01 2.08
CA ILE A 17 -32.76 17.53 2.66
C ILE A 17 -31.90 16.40 3.23
N PHE A 18 -32.51 15.38 3.84
CA PHE A 18 -31.77 14.18 4.28
C PHE A 18 -31.21 13.41 3.05
N ALA A 19 -31.99 13.28 1.98
CA ALA A 19 -31.54 12.67 0.73
C ALA A 19 -30.39 13.44 0.05
N ALA A 20 -30.40 14.79 0.08
CA ALA A 20 -29.35 15.60 -0.53
C ALA A 20 -28.00 15.56 0.20
N ALA A 21 -28.01 15.46 1.54
CA ALA A 21 -26.79 15.24 2.33
C ALA A 21 -26.22 13.84 2.08
N VAL A 22 -27.09 12.82 2.00
CA VAL A 22 -26.72 11.47 1.57
C VAL A 22 -26.22 11.47 0.12
N SER A 23 -26.69 12.36 -0.76
CA SER A 23 -26.27 12.41 -2.17
C SER A 23 -24.83 12.91 -2.36
N ALA A 24 -24.37 13.85 -1.54
CA ALA A 24 -22.99 14.35 -1.61
C ALA A 24 -22.00 13.37 -0.95
N LEU A 25 -22.44 12.61 0.05
CA LEU A 25 -21.68 11.55 0.72
C LEU A 25 -21.65 10.25 -0.12
N ALA A 26 -22.77 9.85 -0.72
CA ALA A 26 -22.90 8.65 -1.56
C ALA A 26 -22.36 8.84 -3.00
N ALA A 27 -21.98 10.06 -3.37
CA ALA A 27 -21.30 10.34 -4.64
C ALA A 27 -19.79 10.07 -4.58
N GLU A 28 -19.21 10.00 -3.38
CA GLU A 28 -17.84 9.55 -3.21
C GLU A 28 -17.83 8.02 -3.18
N LYS A 29 -16.96 7.43 -4.00
CA LYS A 29 -16.66 6.00 -3.91
C LYS A 29 -15.85 5.80 -2.64
N ASP A 30 -16.51 5.65 -1.50
CA ASP A 30 -15.85 5.54 -0.19
C ASP A 30 -16.55 4.61 0.79
N ASP A 31 -17.53 3.83 0.30
CA ASP A 31 -18.29 2.85 1.06
C ASP A 31 -18.95 3.43 2.33
N PHE A 32 -19.45 4.66 2.21
CA PHE A 32 -20.19 5.36 3.26
C PHE A 32 -21.35 4.53 3.86
N VAL A 33 -21.39 4.49 5.19
CA VAL A 33 -22.46 3.84 5.97
C VAL A 33 -23.32 4.90 6.67
N SER A 34 -22.73 5.74 7.52
CA SER A 34 -23.47 6.74 8.30
C SER A 34 -22.56 7.88 8.77
N THR A 35 -23.13 8.98 9.26
CA THR A 35 -22.40 10.04 9.95
C THR A 35 -23.34 10.88 10.82
N GLU A 36 -22.77 11.54 11.82
CA GLU A 36 -23.43 12.55 12.62
C GLU A 36 -22.90 13.95 12.28
N TYR A 37 -23.62 14.99 12.72
CA TYR A 37 -23.24 16.38 12.46
C TYR A 37 -23.25 17.24 13.71
N VAL A 38 -22.13 17.91 13.96
CA VAL A 38 -21.97 18.87 15.05
C VAL A 38 -21.89 20.29 14.50
N GLN A 39 -22.65 21.22 15.08
CA GLN A 39 -22.62 22.62 14.68
C GLN A 39 -21.26 23.25 15.04
N ILE A 40 -20.58 23.85 14.06
CA ILE A 40 -19.31 24.52 14.31
C ILE A 40 -19.59 25.91 14.91
N VAL A 41 -19.01 26.19 16.07
CA VAL A 41 -19.18 27.47 16.79
C VAL A 41 -17.83 28.11 17.09
N GLY A 42 -17.55 29.24 16.45
CA GLY A 42 -16.29 29.97 16.63
C GLY A 42 -15.07 29.31 15.96
N ASN A 43 -13.88 29.79 16.33
CA ASN A 43 -12.61 29.27 15.82
C ASN A 43 -12.01 28.26 16.80
N ASN A 44 -11.26 27.29 16.27
CA ASN A 44 -10.69 26.16 17.01
C ASN A 44 -11.75 25.36 17.78
N HIS A 45 -12.96 25.26 17.23
CA HIS A 45 -14.04 24.51 17.82
C HIS A 45 -13.72 23.01 17.76
N ILE A 46 -13.71 22.36 18.92
CA ILE A 46 -13.48 20.91 19.03
C ILE A 46 -14.80 20.21 18.76
N VAL A 47 -14.83 19.37 17.72
CA VAL A 47 -16.05 18.61 17.35
C VAL A 47 -15.93 17.13 17.70
N ASP A 48 -14.71 16.63 17.82
CA ASP A 48 -14.39 15.24 18.14
C ASP A 48 -12.98 15.17 18.76
N GLU A 49 -12.65 14.05 19.39
CA GLU A 49 -11.35 13.78 20.02
C GLU A 49 -11.02 12.29 19.96
N MET A 50 -9.74 11.97 19.79
CA MET A 50 -9.19 10.63 19.96
C MET A 50 -7.91 10.71 20.79
N THR A 51 -7.86 9.94 21.88
CA THR A 51 -6.69 9.84 22.78
C THR A 51 -6.11 11.20 23.22
N GLY A 52 -6.96 12.18 23.54
CA GLY A 52 -6.50 13.53 23.91
C GLY A 52 -6.15 14.44 22.74
N VAL A 53 -6.25 13.98 21.49
CA VAL A 53 -5.95 14.77 20.28
C VAL A 53 -7.25 15.29 19.65
N PRO A 54 -7.56 16.60 19.80
CA PRO A 54 -8.82 17.18 19.32
C PRO A 54 -8.84 17.45 17.81
N ALA A 55 -9.99 17.17 17.20
CA ALA A 55 -10.31 17.56 15.83
C ALA A 55 -10.94 18.96 15.82
N TYR A 56 -10.26 19.90 15.15
CA TYR A 56 -10.61 21.32 15.18
C TYR A 56 -11.33 21.79 13.92
N TYR A 57 -12.26 22.71 14.10
CA TYR A 57 -12.95 23.40 13.02
C TYR A 57 -13.05 24.90 13.32
N ASN A 58 -12.79 25.73 12.31
CA ASN A 58 -13.11 27.16 12.34
C ASN A 58 -14.45 27.42 11.69
N GLN A 59 -15.29 28.29 12.22
CA GLN A 59 -16.64 28.53 11.68
C GLN A 59 -16.62 29.00 10.20
N TYR A 60 -15.64 29.83 9.82
CA TYR A 60 -15.67 30.54 8.53
C TYR A 60 -14.61 30.10 7.52
N ASP A 61 -13.54 29.43 7.96
CA ASP A 61 -12.43 29.03 7.08
C ASP A 61 -12.16 27.51 7.12
N ARG A 62 -11.25 27.08 6.24
CA ARG A 62 -10.81 25.68 6.07
C ARG A 62 -9.36 25.48 6.48
N TYR A 63 -8.89 26.24 7.47
CA TYR A 63 -7.51 26.17 7.96
C TYR A 63 -7.17 24.75 8.45
N TRP A 64 -8.08 24.14 9.19
CA TRP A 64 -7.96 22.80 9.72
C TRP A 64 -8.23 21.74 8.64
N GLN A 65 -7.19 20.97 8.29
CA GLN A 65 -7.20 19.99 7.20
C GLN A 65 -7.03 18.56 7.72
N CYS A 66 -7.46 17.56 6.95
CA CYS A 66 -7.32 16.14 7.29
C CYS A 66 -5.85 15.74 7.50
N LEU A 67 -4.95 16.15 6.61
CA LEU A 67 -3.53 15.83 6.72
C LEU A 67 -2.85 16.47 7.93
N GLU A 68 -3.30 17.66 8.36
CA GLU A 68 -2.80 18.30 9.58
C GLU A 68 -3.16 17.44 10.80
N TYR A 69 -4.42 17.02 10.91
CA TYR A 69 -4.88 16.21 12.05
C TYR A 69 -4.08 14.92 12.17
N ILE A 70 -3.88 14.20 11.07
CA ILE A 70 -3.10 12.97 11.06
C ILE A 70 -1.66 13.20 11.49
N LYS A 71 -0.99 14.22 10.95
CA LYS A 71 0.39 14.54 11.34
C LYS A 71 0.50 14.89 12.81
N ARG A 72 -0.48 15.61 13.35
CA ARG A 72 -0.53 15.98 14.76
C ARG A 72 -0.76 14.75 15.64
N TYR A 73 -1.75 13.93 15.32
CA TYR A 73 -2.05 12.70 16.04
C TYR A 73 -0.84 11.77 16.12
N TYR A 74 -0.20 11.47 14.99
CA TYR A 74 0.95 10.56 14.97
C TYR A 74 2.17 11.11 15.73
N LYS A 75 2.37 12.43 15.67
CA LYS A 75 3.44 13.08 16.43
C LYS A 75 3.18 13.05 17.93
N GLU A 76 1.95 13.31 18.36
CA GLU A 76 1.58 13.39 19.77
C GLU A 76 1.47 12.00 20.42
N ILE A 77 0.89 11.04 19.71
CA ILE A 77 0.60 9.69 20.23
C ILE A 77 1.77 8.74 20.05
N PHE A 78 2.38 8.73 18.86
CA PHE A 78 3.44 7.77 18.51
C PHE A 78 4.83 8.40 18.48
N GLY A 79 4.98 9.70 18.76
CA GLY A 79 6.25 10.40 18.62
C GLY A 79 6.78 10.41 17.18
N THR A 80 5.92 10.13 16.20
CA THR A 80 6.33 9.80 14.83
C THR A 80 5.82 10.88 13.86
N SER A 81 6.72 11.43 13.06
CA SER A 81 6.38 12.36 11.98
C SER A 81 6.14 11.58 10.70
N ILE A 82 4.97 11.80 10.10
CA ILE A 82 4.52 11.03 8.93
C ILE A 82 4.23 11.92 7.73
N SER A 83 4.25 11.30 6.56
CA SER A 83 3.77 11.88 5.31
C SER A 83 2.73 10.96 4.68
N VAL A 84 1.82 11.56 3.92
CA VAL A 84 0.91 10.83 3.04
C VAL A 84 0.99 11.51 1.69
N ASN A 85 1.33 10.74 0.65
CA ASN A 85 1.37 11.23 -0.73
C ASN A 85 0.16 10.66 -1.51
N ASN A 86 0.16 10.76 -2.85
CA ASN A 86 -0.95 10.26 -3.69
C ASN A 86 -1.04 8.72 -3.78
N THR A 87 -0.06 7.99 -3.24
CA THR A 87 0.05 6.53 -3.39
C THR A 87 0.15 5.77 -2.06
N SER A 88 0.62 6.39 -0.98
CA SER A 88 0.99 5.70 0.27
C SER A 88 1.14 6.64 1.47
N ALA A 89 1.12 6.05 2.67
CA ALA A 89 1.58 6.67 3.92
C ALA A 89 2.97 6.17 4.28
N TYR A 90 3.84 7.04 4.81
CA TYR A 90 5.19 6.66 5.23
C TYR A 90 5.67 7.48 6.44
N VAL A 91 6.57 6.87 7.20
CA VAL A 91 7.26 7.51 8.32
C VAL A 91 8.41 8.37 7.79
N ILE A 92 8.43 9.65 8.15
CA ILE A 92 9.52 10.59 7.80
C ILE A 92 10.59 10.57 8.91
N GLN A 93 10.16 10.52 10.16
CA GLN A 93 11.04 10.55 11.33
C GLN A 93 10.35 9.84 12.49
N GLY A 94 11.04 8.91 13.14
CA GLY A 94 10.48 8.06 14.20
C GLY A 94 10.86 6.60 13.97
N GLU A 95 10.31 5.72 14.80
CA GLU A 95 10.42 4.26 14.65
C GLU A 95 9.18 3.74 13.90
N GLY A 96 9.38 2.71 13.10
CA GLY A 96 8.28 1.98 12.48
C GLY A 96 8.06 2.25 11.00
N ALA A 97 7.07 1.56 10.44
CA ALA A 97 6.66 1.69 9.04
C ALA A 97 5.14 1.58 8.94
N PHE A 98 4.56 2.12 7.86
CA PHE A 98 3.14 1.88 7.57
C PHE A 98 2.99 0.64 6.71
N GLU A 99 2.13 -0.28 7.14
CA GLU A 99 1.74 -1.48 6.41
C GLU A 99 0.24 -1.47 6.15
N ILE A 100 -0.21 -2.11 5.07
CA ILE A 100 -1.64 -2.30 4.84
C ILE A 100 -2.19 -3.18 5.95
N ALA A 101 -3.24 -2.70 6.63
CA ALA A 101 -3.89 -3.43 7.70
C ALA A 101 -4.78 -4.54 7.12
N GLU A 102 -4.60 -5.77 7.60
CA GLU A 102 -5.50 -6.89 7.34
C GLU A 102 -6.83 -6.73 8.12
N THR A 103 -6.75 -6.11 9.29
CA THR A 103 -7.89 -5.79 10.14
C THR A 103 -7.69 -4.38 10.72
N PRO A 104 -8.64 -3.44 10.51
CA PRO A 104 -8.53 -2.08 11.03
C PRO A 104 -8.49 -2.06 12.55
N ARG A 105 -7.63 -1.19 13.10
CA ARG A 105 -7.47 -1.00 14.54
C ARG A 105 -7.52 0.48 14.89
N PRO A 106 -7.96 0.86 16.11
CA PRO A 106 -7.82 2.22 16.61
C PRO A 106 -6.42 2.79 16.38
N GLY A 107 -6.37 3.97 15.78
CA GLY A 107 -5.16 4.69 15.44
C GLY A 107 -4.66 4.49 14.01
N ASP A 108 -5.18 3.51 13.27
CA ASP A 108 -4.79 3.29 11.88
C ASP A 108 -5.19 4.45 10.96
N VAL A 109 -4.42 4.69 9.90
CA VAL A 109 -4.74 5.69 8.89
C VAL A 109 -5.61 5.08 7.82
N VAL A 110 -6.81 5.62 7.61
CA VAL A 110 -7.59 5.36 6.41
C VAL A 110 -7.18 6.36 5.33
N TYR A 111 -6.82 5.86 4.16
CA TYR A 111 -6.33 6.65 3.05
C TYR A 111 -7.11 6.40 1.77
N TRP A 112 -7.78 7.44 1.28
CA TRP A 112 -8.43 7.45 -0.03
C TRP A 112 -7.56 8.20 -1.03
N PRO A 113 -6.85 7.51 -1.92
CA PRO A 113 -6.06 8.18 -2.93
C PRO A 113 -6.93 8.89 -3.96
N SER A 114 -6.38 9.97 -4.52
CA SER A 114 -7.03 10.83 -5.52
C SER A 114 -7.55 10.04 -6.72
N TYR A 115 -6.79 9.04 -7.19
CA TYR A 115 -7.14 8.22 -8.36
C TYR A 115 -8.34 7.28 -8.12
N LEU A 116 -8.50 6.72 -6.91
CA LEU A 116 -9.69 5.91 -6.58
C LEU A 116 -10.94 6.78 -6.45
N ARG A 117 -10.78 7.97 -5.87
CA ARG A 117 -11.88 8.95 -5.70
C ARG A 117 -12.23 9.69 -6.99
N ARG A 118 -11.40 9.62 -8.04
CA ARG A 118 -11.55 10.36 -9.31
C ARG A 118 -11.61 11.88 -9.13
N VAL A 119 -10.86 12.39 -8.16
CA VAL A 119 -10.66 13.83 -7.90
C VAL A 119 -9.16 14.14 -7.87
N ASN A 120 -8.78 15.42 -7.84
CA ASN A 120 -7.36 15.81 -7.87
C ASN A 120 -6.66 15.82 -6.50
N TYR A 121 -7.31 15.32 -5.44
CA TYR A 121 -6.77 15.29 -4.08
C TYR A 121 -7.19 14.04 -3.31
N GLY A 122 -6.29 13.50 -2.49
CA GLY A 122 -6.61 12.39 -1.58
C GLY A 122 -7.39 12.85 -0.34
N HIS A 123 -7.91 11.90 0.42
CA HIS A 123 -8.44 12.14 1.77
C HIS A 123 -7.79 11.17 2.75
N VAL A 124 -7.68 11.60 4.00
CA VAL A 124 -7.18 10.77 5.08
C VAL A 124 -8.05 10.94 6.32
N ALA A 125 -8.21 9.87 7.07
CA ALA A 125 -8.86 9.87 8.38
C ALA A 125 -8.16 8.86 9.30
N ILE A 126 -8.52 8.85 10.57
CA ILE A 126 -8.00 7.88 11.54
C ILE A 126 -9.13 6.95 11.95
N VAL A 127 -8.84 5.65 11.99
CA VAL A 127 -9.73 4.65 12.58
C VAL A 127 -9.85 4.95 14.07
N LYS A 128 -11.05 5.35 14.50
CA LYS A 128 -11.37 5.54 15.92
C LYS A 128 -11.81 4.22 16.55
N GLU A 129 -12.62 3.46 15.83
CA GLU A 129 -13.15 2.16 16.24
C GLU A 129 -13.40 1.28 15.00
N TYR A 130 -13.34 -0.03 15.18
CA TYR A 130 -13.71 -1.02 14.17
C TYR A 130 -14.53 -2.15 14.81
N THR A 131 -15.74 -2.35 14.31
CA THR A 131 -16.68 -3.36 14.80
C THR A 131 -17.46 -3.93 13.62
N ASP A 132 -17.49 -5.26 13.49
CA ASP A 132 -18.33 -6.00 12.54
C ASP A 132 -18.31 -5.46 11.08
N GLY A 133 -17.12 -5.25 10.53
CA GLY A 133 -16.97 -4.77 9.16
C GLY A 133 -17.27 -3.28 8.96
N VAL A 134 -17.42 -2.52 10.05
CA VAL A 134 -17.65 -1.07 10.00
C VAL A 134 -16.55 -0.34 10.76
N ILE A 135 -15.93 0.61 10.08
CA ILE A 135 -14.93 1.51 10.66
C ILE A 135 -15.64 2.82 11.06
N THR A 136 -15.49 3.24 12.31
CA THR A 136 -15.83 4.60 12.75
C THR A 136 -14.57 5.47 12.68
N LEU A 137 -14.69 6.59 11.99
CA LEU A 137 -13.59 7.52 11.72
C LEU A 137 -13.59 8.69 12.70
N ILE A 138 -12.38 9.20 12.99
CA ILE A 138 -12.19 10.59 13.37
C ILE A 138 -11.52 11.33 12.21
N GLU A 139 -12.08 12.48 11.86
CA GLU A 139 -11.61 13.27 10.74
C GLU A 139 -11.79 14.77 10.92
N GLN A 140 -10.93 15.49 10.23
CA GLN A 140 -10.92 16.95 10.17
C GLN A 140 -11.09 17.35 8.70
N ASN A 141 -11.87 18.40 8.43
CA ASN A 141 -12.18 18.99 7.10
C ASN A 141 -13.54 18.59 6.48
N TRP A 142 -14.27 17.60 7.00
CA TRP A 142 -15.58 17.26 6.45
C TRP A 142 -16.67 18.21 6.97
N ARG A 143 -17.22 19.01 6.06
CA ARG A 143 -18.16 20.09 6.38
C ARG A 143 -19.39 20.06 5.50
N TYR A 144 -20.55 20.22 6.12
CA TYR A 144 -21.81 20.41 5.44
C TYR A 144 -22.65 21.46 6.14
N ASN A 145 -23.01 22.53 5.42
CA ASN A 145 -23.88 23.61 5.92
C ASN A 145 -23.47 24.19 7.30
N GLY A 146 -22.18 24.48 7.48
CA GLY A 146 -21.64 25.00 8.74
C GLY A 146 -21.52 23.98 9.88
N LYS A 147 -21.73 22.69 9.59
CA LYS A 147 -21.57 21.58 10.54
C LYS A 147 -20.37 20.73 10.14
N ALA A 148 -19.69 20.17 11.14
CA ALA A 148 -18.65 19.16 10.95
C ALA A 148 -19.30 17.77 10.93
N ALA A 149 -18.84 16.90 10.04
CA ALA A 149 -19.14 15.47 10.13
C ALA A 149 -18.34 14.87 11.29
N VAL A 150 -18.99 14.06 12.12
CA VAL A 150 -18.36 13.31 13.21
C VAL A 150 -18.89 11.87 13.21
N ALA A 151 -18.17 10.97 13.88
CA ALA A 151 -18.52 9.55 13.97
C ALA A 151 -18.88 8.95 12.59
N ARG A 152 -18.16 9.37 11.54
CA ARG A 152 -18.44 8.92 10.19
C ARG A 152 -18.07 7.46 10.06
N GLN A 153 -18.98 6.67 9.50
CA GLN A 153 -18.84 5.23 9.35
C GLN A 153 -18.69 4.84 7.89
N ILE A 154 -17.78 3.90 7.64
CA ILE A 154 -17.49 3.33 6.31
C ILE A 154 -17.39 1.80 6.42
N ALA A 155 -17.72 1.08 5.34
CA ALA A 155 -17.69 -0.38 5.30
C ALA A 155 -16.30 -0.93 4.94
N TRP A 156 -15.86 -1.95 5.67
CA TRP A 156 -14.60 -2.68 5.46
C TRP A 156 -14.88 -4.17 5.23
N PRO A 157 -14.18 -4.85 4.30
CA PRO A 157 -13.12 -4.34 3.41
C PRO A 157 -13.65 -3.49 2.26
N SER A 158 -12.76 -2.73 1.62
CA SER A 158 -13.10 -1.79 0.55
C SER A 158 -12.07 -1.80 -0.58
N SER A 159 -12.53 -1.63 -1.82
CA SER A 159 -11.68 -1.37 -3.00
C SER A 159 -11.45 0.12 -3.25
N ASN A 160 -12.01 0.99 -2.41
CA ASN A 160 -12.04 2.44 -2.61
C ASN A 160 -11.03 3.19 -1.74
N TYR A 161 -10.46 2.52 -0.74
CA TYR A 161 -9.45 3.06 0.15
C TYR A 161 -8.55 1.97 0.73
N TYR A 162 -7.43 2.40 1.31
CA TYR A 162 -6.52 1.56 2.05
C TYR A 162 -6.56 1.92 3.53
N VAL A 163 -6.33 0.95 4.40
CA VAL A 163 -6.08 1.18 5.83
C VAL A 163 -4.63 0.84 6.10
N TYR A 164 -3.90 1.75 6.72
CA TYR A 164 -2.50 1.58 7.08
C TYR A 164 -2.32 1.53 8.60
N THR A 165 -1.64 0.50 9.08
CA THR A 165 -1.21 0.35 10.47
C THR A 165 0.26 0.79 10.57
N LEU A 166 0.59 1.64 11.54
CA LEU A 166 1.99 1.90 11.89
C LEU A 166 2.53 0.71 12.68
N THR A 167 3.47 -0.06 12.14
CA THR A 167 4.15 -1.15 12.84
C THR A 167 5.43 -0.67 13.51
N GLY A 168 5.89 -1.36 14.55
CA GLY A 168 7.18 -1.09 15.21
C GLY A 168 7.04 -1.10 16.73
N THR A 169 8.13 -1.43 17.43
CA THR A 169 8.15 -1.68 18.89
C THR A 169 7.46 -0.58 19.69
N ASN A 170 7.76 0.68 19.36
CA ASN A 170 7.12 1.82 20.03
C ASN A 170 5.64 1.94 19.69
N ALA A 171 5.24 1.74 18.43
CA ALA A 171 3.85 1.80 18.02
C ALA A 171 3.01 0.71 18.71
N ASP A 172 3.58 -0.49 18.84
CA ASP A 172 2.95 -1.65 19.47
C ASP A 172 2.76 -1.42 20.96
N LYS A 173 3.81 -0.92 21.62
CA LYS A 173 3.73 -0.50 23.02
C LYS A 173 2.64 0.55 23.24
N VAL A 174 2.64 1.63 22.46
CA VAL A 174 1.65 2.72 22.57
C VAL A 174 0.24 2.18 22.38
N ARG A 175 0.01 1.29 21.40
CA ARG A 175 -1.30 0.69 21.19
C ARG A 175 -1.73 -0.25 22.32
N GLY A 176 -0.79 -1.02 22.87
CA GLY A 176 -1.02 -1.84 24.06
C GLY A 176 -1.49 -0.97 25.23
N GLU A 177 -0.77 0.12 25.50
CA GLU A 177 -1.05 1.02 26.61
C GLU A 177 -2.37 1.80 26.44
N LEU A 178 -2.67 2.29 25.24
CA LEU A 178 -3.83 3.16 24.99
C LEU A 178 -5.12 2.41 24.66
N PHE A 179 -5.01 1.28 23.95
CA PHE A 179 -6.18 0.57 23.40
C PHE A 179 -6.32 -0.85 23.95
N GLY A 180 -5.40 -1.31 24.81
CA GLY A 180 -5.39 -2.69 25.30
C GLY A 180 -5.07 -3.70 24.19
N ILE A 181 -4.51 -3.25 23.07
CA ILE A 181 -4.16 -4.07 21.91
C ILE A 181 -2.72 -4.54 22.09
N TRP A 182 -2.55 -5.57 22.92
CA TRP A 182 -1.27 -6.22 23.20
C TRP A 182 -1.08 -7.43 22.28
N ASP A 183 -0.91 -7.17 20.99
CA ASP A 183 -0.58 -8.23 20.04
C ASP A 183 0.26 -7.66 18.91
N LEU A 184 1.55 -7.38 19.19
CA LEU A 184 2.64 -7.28 18.21
C LEU A 184 4.02 -7.51 18.86
N SER A 185 4.09 -8.38 19.86
CA SER A 185 5.36 -9.04 20.23
C SER A 185 5.15 -10.55 20.35
N VAL A 186 4.99 -11.22 19.21
CA VAL A 186 5.95 -12.31 19.01
C VAL A 186 7.28 -11.60 18.97
N GLU A 187 8.15 -11.93 19.92
CA GLU A 187 9.47 -11.34 20.09
C GLU A 187 10.06 -10.90 18.75
N HIS A 188 10.44 -9.62 18.65
CA HIS A 188 11.33 -9.13 17.60
C HIS A 188 12.76 -9.68 17.82
N GLU A 189 12.89 -10.99 18.04
CA GLU A 189 13.91 -11.68 17.27
C GLU A 189 13.36 -11.68 15.85
N ALA A 190 13.77 -10.67 15.08
CA ALA A 190 13.76 -10.75 13.64
C ALA A 190 14.72 -11.88 13.23
N ILE A 191 14.31 -13.11 13.50
CA ILE A 191 14.61 -14.22 12.64
C ILE A 191 13.35 -14.37 11.80
N SER A 192 13.13 -13.40 10.88
CA SER A 192 12.77 -13.90 9.55
C SER A 192 13.89 -14.89 9.24
N VAL A 193 13.60 -16.19 9.27
CA VAL A 193 14.58 -17.21 8.91
C VAL A 193 14.81 -17.03 7.42
N VAL A 194 15.56 -15.99 7.07
CA VAL A 194 16.13 -15.78 5.76
C VAL A 194 17.05 -16.96 5.62
N SER A 195 16.78 -17.79 4.64
CA SER A 195 17.63 -18.93 4.36
C SER A 195 19.07 -18.44 4.24
N ASP A 196 20.06 -19.22 4.70
CA ASP A 196 21.48 -18.80 4.68
C ASP A 196 21.93 -18.26 3.30
N TRP A 197 21.40 -18.84 2.22
CA TRP A 197 21.70 -18.43 0.85
C TRP A 197 21.16 -17.03 0.48
N ALA A 198 20.13 -16.56 1.18
CA ALA A 198 19.47 -15.29 0.96
C ALA A 198 19.92 -14.19 1.95
N ALA A 199 20.73 -14.51 2.96
CA ALA A 199 21.17 -13.55 3.97
C ALA A 199 21.93 -12.37 3.36
N ASP A 200 22.90 -12.62 2.49
CA ASP A 200 23.66 -11.58 1.79
C ASP A 200 22.76 -10.63 0.95
N PRO A 201 21.93 -11.12 0.01
CA PRO A 201 21.10 -10.21 -0.78
C PRO A 201 20.09 -9.43 0.06
N VAL A 202 19.51 -10.02 1.11
CA VAL A 202 18.58 -9.32 2.00
C VAL A 202 19.30 -8.19 2.75
N ASN A 203 20.49 -8.44 3.30
CA ASN A 203 21.29 -7.42 3.97
C ASN A 203 21.67 -6.29 3.01
N ARG A 204 22.10 -6.65 1.78
CA ARG A 204 22.43 -5.67 0.74
C ARG A 204 21.24 -4.83 0.31
N ALA A 205 20.04 -5.40 0.28
CA ALA A 205 18.82 -4.64 0.00
C ALA A 205 18.55 -3.58 1.09
N ALA A 206 18.64 -3.98 2.36
CA ALA A 206 18.45 -3.08 3.49
C ALA A 206 19.50 -1.94 3.53
N GLU A 207 20.76 -2.24 3.24
CA GLU A 207 21.85 -1.26 3.25
C GLU A 207 21.76 -0.27 2.08
N SER A 208 21.50 -0.79 0.88
CA SER A 208 21.53 0.03 -0.34
C SER A 208 20.26 0.86 -0.52
N LYS A 209 19.14 0.47 0.12
CA LYS A 209 17.82 1.12 0.04
C LYS A 209 17.30 1.26 -1.39
N VAL A 210 17.76 0.40 -2.29
CA VAL A 210 17.35 0.39 -3.72
C VAL A 210 15.98 -0.24 -3.92
N ILE A 211 15.58 -1.08 -2.97
CA ILE A 211 14.24 -1.66 -2.84
C ILE A 211 13.87 -1.57 -1.35
N ASN A 212 12.64 -1.22 -1.05
CA ASN A 212 12.14 -1.14 0.30
C ASN A 212 11.73 -2.53 0.77
N THR A 213 12.37 -3.03 1.83
CA THR A 213 12.09 -4.33 2.43
C THR A 213 11.53 -4.22 3.85
N SER A 214 11.30 -3.00 4.35
CA SER A 214 10.91 -2.79 5.76
C SER A 214 9.51 -3.29 6.09
N TYR A 215 8.66 -3.51 5.09
CA TYR A 215 7.30 -4.03 5.23
C TYR A 215 7.21 -5.56 5.07
N ILE A 216 8.33 -6.25 4.84
CA ILE A 216 8.34 -7.70 4.64
C ILE A 216 8.23 -8.41 5.98
N LYS A 217 7.07 -9.05 6.21
CA LYS A 217 6.80 -9.83 7.43
C LYS A 217 7.50 -11.20 7.45
N SER A 218 7.56 -11.86 6.29
CA SER A 218 8.18 -13.17 6.11
C SER A 218 8.88 -13.24 4.76
N TYR A 219 10.17 -13.57 4.79
CA TYR A 219 10.97 -13.71 3.58
C TYR A 219 10.72 -15.07 2.89
N SER A 220 10.30 -16.10 3.61
CA SER A 220 10.00 -17.42 3.05
C SER A 220 8.61 -17.51 2.41
N ASP A 221 7.73 -16.55 2.68
CA ASP A 221 6.36 -16.56 2.15
C ASP A 221 6.32 -16.21 0.65
N PRO A 222 5.36 -16.76 -0.10
CA PRO A 222 5.10 -16.37 -1.49
C PRO A 222 4.84 -14.87 -1.65
N ILE A 223 5.44 -14.27 -2.67
CA ILE A 223 5.29 -12.84 -2.96
C ILE A 223 4.10 -12.60 -3.90
N THR A 224 3.33 -11.53 -3.65
CA THR A 224 2.23 -11.10 -4.53
C THR A 224 2.72 -10.32 -5.73
N ARG A 225 1.90 -10.29 -6.77
CA ARG A 225 2.18 -9.62 -8.04
C ARG A 225 2.34 -8.11 -7.86
N LEU A 226 1.49 -7.49 -7.05
CA LEU A 226 1.58 -6.06 -6.73
C LEU A 226 2.86 -5.75 -5.95
N THR A 227 3.14 -6.53 -4.90
CA THR A 227 4.34 -6.36 -4.09
C THR A 227 5.60 -6.46 -4.95
N PHE A 228 5.70 -7.50 -5.77
CA PHE A 228 6.85 -7.69 -6.63
C PHE A 228 6.98 -6.60 -7.70
N CYS A 229 5.87 -6.15 -8.29
CA CYS A 229 5.87 -5.04 -9.24
C CYS A 229 6.39 -3.74 -8.60
N ASN A 230 5.93 -3.43 -7.38
CA ASN A 230 6.39 -2.25 -6.65
C ASN A 230 7.90 -2.31 -6.38
N MET A 231 8.43 -3.47 -5.97
CA MET A 231 9.88 -3.63 -5.76
C MET A 231 10.69 -3.44 -7.05
N ASN A 232 10.18 -3.93 -8.19
CA ASN A 232 10.82 -3.69 -9.51
C ASN A 232 10.78 -2.21 -9.90
N ALA A 233 9.69 -1.51 -9.59
CA ALA A 233 9.55 -0.10 -9.87
C ALA A 233 10.49 0.76 -8.99
N GLU A 234 10.60 0.44 -7.71
CA GLU A 234 11.56 1.06 -6.78
C GLU A 234 12.99 0.96 -7.30
N LEU A 235 13.37 -0.21 -7.82
CA LEU A 235 14.70 -0.44 -8.40
C LEU A 235 15.02 0.53 -9.55
N LEU A 236 14.02 0.90 -10.36
CA LEU A 236 14.17 1.85 -11.47
C LEU A 236 13.94 3.31 -11.05
N GLY A 237 13.51 3.56 -9.80
CA GLY A 237 13.07 4.87 -9.36
C GLY A 237 11.77 5.33 -10.02
N THR A 238 10.89 4.38 -10.38
CA THR A 238 9.59 4.64 -11.01
C THR A 238 8.43 4.02 -10.19
N VAL A 239 7.23 3.98 -10.76
CA VAL A 239 6.02 3.39 -10.20
C VAL A 239 5.54 2.20 -11.06
N CYS A 240 4.94 1.19 -10.41
CA CYS A 240 4.43 -0.02 -11.08
C CYS A 240 3.54 0.24 -12.32
N PRO A 241 2.74 1.33 -12.41
CA PRO A 241 2.02 1.68 -13.64
C PRO A 241 2.86 1.82 -14.91
N GLU A 242 4.15 2.15 -14.82
CA GLU A 242 5.02 2.18 -16.01
C GLU A 242 5.43 0.77 -16.47
N LEU A 243 5.25 -0.25 -15.63
CA LEU A 243 5.40 -1.67 -15.97
C LEU A 243 4.10 -2.27 -16.53
N SER A 244 3.01 -1.49 -16.64
CA SER A 244 1.66 -2.01 -16.92
C SER A 244 1.39 -2.47 -18.35
N GLU A 245 2.29 -2.17 -19.30
CA GLU A 245 2.21 -2.72 -20.66
C GLU A 245 2.50 -4.22 -20.71
N ILE A 246 3.05 -4.79 -19.62
CA ILE A 246 3.23 -6.23 -19.47
C ILE A 246 1.85 -6.88 -19.28
N PRO A 247 1.42 -7.83 -20.13
CA PRO A 247 0.11 -8.46 -20.02
C PRO A 247 -0.18 -9.06 -18.64
N LEU A 248 0.86 -9.60 -17.99
CA LEU A 248 0.79 -10.14 -16.64
C LEU A 248 0.43 -9.07 -15.59
N LEU A 249 0.82 -7.81 -15.79
CA LEU A 249 0.53 -6.70 -14.87
C LEU A 249 -0.71 -5.90 -15.28
N SER A 250 -1.35 -6.27 -16.40
CA SER A 250 -2.57 -5.63 -16.86
C SER A 250 -3.66 -5.71 -15.79
N GLY A 251 -4.34 -4.60 -15.53
CA GLY A 251 -5.44 -4.51 -14.57
C GLY A 251 -5.04 -4.49 -13.09
N LEU A 252 -3.74 -4.53 -12.75
CA LEU A 252 -3.29 -4.25 -11.36
C LEU A 252 -3.40 -2.78 -11.02
N THR A 253 -3.14 -1.92 -12.01
CA THR A 253 -2.97 -0.48 -11.84
C THR A 253 -4.30 0.27 -11.84
N ASP A 254 -5.36 -0.36 -12.33
CA ASP A 254 -6.73 0.15 -12.28
C ASP A 254 -7.61 -0.57 -11.24
N GLY A 255 -7.00 -1.44 -10.41
CA GLY A 255 -7.63 -2.14 -9.30
C GLY A 255 -8.62 -3.25 -9.72
N LYS A 256 -8.54 -3.73 -10.97
CA LYS A 256 -9.50 -4.71 -11.52
C LYS A 256 -9.07 -6.16 -11.40
N THR A 257 -7.87 -6.44 -10.90
CA THR A 257 -7.36 -7.81 -10.79
C THR A 257 -7.06 -8.19 -9.34
N ASP A 258 -7.34 -9.44 -9.00
CA ASP A 258 -6.93 -10.03 -7.72
C ASP A 258 -5.40 -10.00 -7.61
N ASP A 259 -4.87 -9.51 -6.48
CA ASP A 259 -3.44 -9.53 -6.20
C ASP A 259 -3.00 -10.95 -5.80
N LYS A 260 -2.73 -11.77 -6.82
CA LYS A 260 -2.30 -13.17 -6.66
C LYS A 260 -0.79 -13.26 -6.41
N VAL A 261 -0.39 -14.33 -5.74
CA VAL A 261 1.02 -14.75 -5.68
C VAL A 261 1.53 -15.09 -7.07
N ILE A 262 2.80 -14.77 -7.33
CA ILE A 262 3.42 -15.01 -8.65
C ILE A 262 4.24 -16.28 -8.66
N THR A 263 4.25 -16.94 -9.81
CA THR A 263 5.18 -18.03 -10.11
C THR A 263 6.57 -17.52 -10.46
N ARG A 264 7.55 -18.42 -10.44
CA ARG A 264 8.94 -18.10 -10.81
C ARG A 264 9.09 -17.65 -12.26
N GLU A 265 8.35 -18.25 -13.19
CA GLU A 265 8.36 -17.84 -14.60
C GLU A 265 7.70 -16.48 -14.83
N GLU A 266 6.64 -16.16 -14.08
CA GLU A 266 5.98 -14.86 -14.10
C GLU A 266 6.90 -13.77 -13.54
N ALA A 267 7.61 -14.06 -12.45
CA ALA A 267 8.63 -13.17 -11.91
C ALA A 267 9.74 -12.88 -12.93
N ALA A 268 10.16 -13.89 -13.72
CA ALA A 268 11.16 -13.72 -14.75
C ALA A 268 10.73 -12.73 -15.84
N VAL A 269 9.48 -12.86 -16.31
CA VAL A 269 8.91 -11.94 -17.31
C VAL A 269 8.90 -10.50 -16.78
N ILE A 270 8.49 -10.29 -15.52
CA ILE A 270 8.48 -8.95 -14.92
C ILE A 270 9.90 -8.36 -14.86
N ILE A 271 10.88 -9.11 -14.34
CA ILE A 271 12.27 -8.61 -14.22
C ILE A 271 12.87 -8.28 -15.59
N VAL A 272 12.65 -9.10 -16.62
CA VAL A 272 13.25 -8.84 -17.94
C VAL A 272 12.68 -7.57 -18.57
N ASN A 273 11.38 -7.30 -18.39
CA ASN A 273 10.81 -6.02 -18.80
C ASN A 273 11.40 -4.85 -18.00
N THR A 274 11.65 -5.02 -16.70
CA THR A 274 12.36 -4.03 -15.87
C THR A 274 13.77 -3.75 -16.41
N VAL A 275 14.51 -4.79 -16.81
CA VAL A 275 15.84 -4.65 -17.43
C VAL A 275 15.75 -3.94 -18.79
N ASP A 276 14.76 -4.27 -19.61
CA ASP A 276 14.56 -3.65 -20.92
C ASP A 276 14.24 -2.15 -20.81
N LEU A 277 13.34 -1.77 -19.90
CA LEU A 277 13.01 -0.37 -19.61
C LEU A 277 14.21 0.42 -19.08
N SER A 278 15.15 -0.22 -18.38
CA SER A 278 16.41 0.43 -17.98
C SER A 278 17.36 0.71 -19.15
N GLY A 279 17.03 0.21 -20.36
CA GLY A 279 17.86 0.29 -21.55
C GLY A 279 19.09 -0.62 -21.49
N ARG A 280 19.07 -1.66 -20.64
CA ARG A 280 20.23 -2.52 -20.34
C ARG A 280 20.07 -3.97 -20.81
N LEU A 281 19.12 -4.25 -21.70
CA LEU A 281 19.00 -5.54 -22.36
C LEU A 281 20.04 -5.67 -23.48
N THR A 282 21.30 -5.95 -23.12
CA THR A 282 22.43 -5.93 -24.08
C THR A 282 22.97 -7.30 -24.45
N MET A 283 22.48 -8.37 -23.80
CA MET A 283 23.01 -9.72 -23.95
C MET A 283 22.17 -10.56 -24.91
N THR A 284 22.81 -11.14 -25.92
CA THR A 284 22.22 -12.17 -26.77
C THR A 284 22.29 -13.53 -26.07
N VAL A 285 21.20 -14.29 -26.08
CA VAL A 285 21.07 -15.56 -25.36
C VAL A 285 20.55 -16.63 -26.32
N ASP A 286 21.24 -17.77 -26.39
CA ASP A 286 20.68 -18.99 -27.00
C ASP A 286 19.76 -19.64 -25.96
N THR A 287 18.46 -19.34 -26.07
CA THR A 287 17.42 -19.79 -25.13
C THR A 287 17.45 -21.29 -24.95
N ASP A 288 17.54 -22.04 -26.04
CA ASP A 288 17.55 -23.49 -25.94
C ASP A 288 18.82 -23.94 -25.22
N GLU A 289 20.03 -23.49 -25.60
CA GLU A 289 21.28 -23.89 -24.94
C GLU A 289 21.29 -23.72 -23.42
N VAL A 290 20.73 -22.61 -22.95
CA VAL A 290 20.63 -22.34 -21.53
C VAL A 290 19.62 -23.29 -20.87
N LEU A 291 18.45 -23.46 -21.46
CA LEU A 291 17.35 -24.21 -20.86
C LEU A 291 17.55 -25.74 -20.91
N ARG A 292 18.25 -26.32 -21.92
CA ARG A 292 18.46 -27.80 -22.01
C ARG A 292 19.18 -28.40 -20.79
N ARG A 293 19.81 -27.56 -19.97
CA ARG A 293 20.56 -27.94 -18.78
C ARG A 293 19.64 -28.27 -17.60
N PHE A 294 18.36 -27.90 -17.69
CA PHE A 294 17.36 -28.12 -16.65
C PHE A 294 16.36 -29.19 -17.08
N LYS A 295 16.02 -30.08 -16.16
CA LYS A 295 15.19 -31.26 -16.43
C LYS A 295 13.71 -30.91 -16.66
N ASP A 296 13.27 -29.78 -16.13
CA ASP A 296 11.90 -29.27 -16.17
C ASP A 296 11.74 -28.05 -17.09
N ALA A 297 12.66 -27.88 -18.04
CA ALA A 297 12.63 -26.78 -19.00
C ALA A 297 11.44 -26.84 -19.98
N ASP A 298 10.81 -28.01 -20.12
CA ASP A 298 9.58 -28.24 -20.88
C ASP A 298 8.33 -27.73 -20.16
N MET A 299 8.39 -27.52 -18.83
CA MET A 299 7.29 -26.95 -18.05
C MET A 299 7.17 -25.43 -18.20
N ILE A 300 8.19 -24.75 -18.72
CA ILE A 300 8.21 -23.28 -18.86
C ILE A 300 7.21 -22.87 -19.93
N SER A 301 6.32 -21.92 -19.61
CA SER A 301 5.39 -21.36 -20.59
C SER A 301 6.15 -20.74 -21.78
N PRO A 302 5.68 -20.91 -23.04
CA PRO A 302 6.35 -20.38 -24.22
C PRO A 302 6.78 -18.91 -24.09
N GLU A 303 5.89 -18.07 -23.57
CA GLU A 303 6.08 -16.64 -23.35
C GLU A 303 7.14 -16.29 -22.28
N ALA A 304 7.50 -17.22 -21.40
CA ALA A 304 8.47 -17.01 -20.34
C ALA A 304 9.86 -17.60 -20.65
N ARG A 305 10.00 -18.37 -21.74
CA ARG A 305 11.26 -19.09 -22.07
C ARG A 305 12.45 -18.16 -22.21
N ASP A 306 12.31 -17.12 -23.03
CA ASP A 306 13.40 -16.18 -23.30
C ASP A 306 13.76 -15.40 -22.04
N ALA A 307 12.76 -15.00 -21.25
CA ALA A 307 12.99 -14.29 -19.99
C ALA A 307 13.75 -15.15 -18.98
N MET A 308 13.33 -16.40 -18.79
CA MET A 308 14.00 -17.38 -17.94
C MET A 308 15.44 -17.62 -18.40
N ALA A 309 15.66 -17.85 -19.69
CA ALA A 309 17.00 -18.08 -20.23
C ALA A 309 17.92 -16.86 -20.03
N PHE A 310 17.40 -15.66 -20.27
CA PHE A 310 18.14 -14.42 -20.05
C PHE A 310 18.59 -14.27 -18.61
N LEU A 311 17.68 -14.44 -17.64
CA LEU A 311 17.99 -14.30 -16.22
C LEU A 311 18.93 -15.37 -15.69
N ILE A 312 18.87 -16.60 -16.23
CA ILE A 312 19.83 -17.65 -15.90
C ILE A 312 21.21 -17.29 -16.46
N LYS A 313 21.29 -16.86 -17.72
CA LYS A 313 22.55 -16.50 -18.36
C LYS A 313 23.21 -15.30 -17.70
N SER A 314 22.42 -14.34 -17.22
CA SER A 314 22.90 -13.14 -16.54
C SER A 314 23.25 -13.38 -15.06
N GLY A 315 22.95 -14.57 -14.54
CA GLY A 315 23.23 -14.94 -13.15
C GLY A 315 22.22 -14.40 -12.13
N VAL A 316 21.12 -13.77 -12.58
CA VAL A 316 20.03 -13.34 -11.70
C VAL A 316 19.29 -14.56 -11.17
N PHE A 317 18.88 -15.45 -12.06
CA PHE A 317 18.21 -16.69 -11.71
C PHE A 317 19.22 -17.81 -11.51
N THR A 318 19.01 -18.59 -10.46
CA THR A 318 19.71 -19.84 -10.20
C THR A 318 18.70 -20.97 -10.13
N GLY A 319 19.12 -22.17 -10.52
CA GLY A 319 18.32 -23.38 -10.34
C GLY A 319 18.03 -23.66 -8.86
N MET A 320 16.98 -24.43 -8.61
CA MET A 320 16.51 -24.81 -7.27
C MET A 320 17.16 -26.11 -6.75
N GLY A 321 18.34 -26.45 -7.27
CA GLY A 321 19.01 -27.74 -7.02
C GLY A 321 18.58 -28.84 -7.99
N GLU A 322 19.35 -29.93 -8.03
CA GLU A 322 19.09 -31.16 -8.81
C GLU A 322 18.87 -30.97 -10.33
N GLY A 323 19.26 -29.81 -10.87
CA GLY A 323 19.01 -29.44 -12.26
C GLY A 323 17.57 -29.01 -12.54
N MET A 324 16.87 -28.45 -11.55
CA MET A 324 15.48 -27.98 -11.67
C MET A 324 15.37 -26.45 -11.63
N LEU A 325 14.42 -25.88 -12.37
CA LEU A 325 14.05 -24.45 -12.32
C LEU A 325 12.78 -24.20 -11.51
N LYS A 326 11.88 -25.18 -11.47
CA LYS A 326 10.54 -25.15 -10.90
C LYS A 326 9.73 -23.93 -11.37
N PRO A 327 9.51 -23.75 -12.69
CA PRO A 327 8.95 -22.51 -13.23
C PRO A 327 7.53 -22.20 -12.73
N LYS A 328 6.75 -23.22 -12.36
CA LYS A 328 5.37 -23.11 -11.88
C LYS A 328 5.24 -22.96 -10.36
N ASP A 329 6.32 -23.13 -9.60
CA ASP A 329 6.29 -22.91 -8.16
C ASP A 329 6.15 -21.41 -7.89
N PHE A 330 5.48 -21.06 -6.78
CA PHE A 330 5.39 -19.68 -6.34
C PHE A 330 6.77 -19.14 -5.92
N ALA A 331 7.06 -17.91 -6.31
CA ALA A 331 8.26 -17.21 -5.90
C ALA A 331 8.11 -16.76 -4.44
N THR A 332 9.10 -17.07 -3.62
CA THR A 332 9.18 -16.55 -2.24
C THR A 332 9.73 -15.12 -2.23
N THR A 333 9.48 -14.38 -1.16
CA THR A 333 9.98 -13.02 -0.99
C THR A 333 11.51 -12.94 -0.95
N GLU A 334 12.22 -13.90 -0.35
CA GLU A 334 13.70 -13.98 -0.35
C GLU A 334 14.28 -14.18 -1.75
N GLN A 335 13.61 -14.97 -2.58
CA GLN A 335 13.97 -15.14 -3.99
C GLN A 335 13.79 -13.84 -4.75
N ALA A 336 12.66 -13.16 -4.58
CA ALA A 336 12.40 -11.87 -5.20
C ALA A 336 13.48 -10.83 -4.85
N VAL A 337 13.81 -10.68 -3.56
CA VAL A 337 14.85 -9.77 -3.10
C VAL A 337 16.21 -10.12 -3.70
N ALA A 338 16.58 -11.41 -3.67
CA ALA A 338 17.84 -11.87 -4.25
C ALA A 338 17.94 -11.59 -5.75
N TRP A 339 16.86 -11.80 -6.50
CA TRP A 339 16.83 -11.49 -7.93
C TRP A 339 16.99 -9.99 -8.17
N LEU A 340 16.25 -9.14 -7.47
CA LEU A 340 16.31 -7.69 -7.68
C LEU A 340 17.66 -7.09 -7.34
N ILE A 341 18.33 -7.60 -6.31
CA ILE A 341 19.69 -7.17 -5.97
C ILE A 341 20.71 -7.57 -7.04
N ARG A 342 20.57 -8.76 -7.63
CA ARG A 342 21.42 -9.18 -8.77
C ARG A 342 21.09 -8.38 -10.03
N THR A 343 19.82 -8.11 -10.30
CA THR A 343 19.38 -7.26 -11.40
C THR A 343 19.95 -5.85 -11.27
N HIS A 344 19.91 -5.27 -10.07
CA HIS A 344 20.53 -3.99 -9.76
C HIS A 344 22.03 -3.98 -10.06
N ASP A 345 22.75 -5.06 -9.73
CA ASP A 345 24.18 -5.17 -10.03
C ASP A 345 24.47 -5.17 -11.53
N ILE A 346 23.63 -5.85 -12.32
CA ILE A 346 23.72 -5.83 -13.80
C ILE A 346 23.53 -4.41 -14.31
N ILE A 347 22.45 -3.74 -13.89
CA ILE A 347 22.13 -2.36 -14.32
C ILE A 347 23.29 -1.41 -13.96
N LYS A 348 23.89 -1.52 -12.76
CA LYS A 348 25.02 -0.67 -12.34
C LYS A 348 26.33 -0.98 -13.06
N SER A 349 26.66 -2.26 -13.27
CA SER A 349 27.92 -2.67 -13.88
C SER A 349 28.08 -2.16 -15.32
N GLU A 350 26.98 -2.10 -16.08
CA GLU A 350 26.92 -1.57 -17.44
C GLU A 350 26.96 -0.03 -17.48
N SER A 351 26.53 0.66 -16.41
CA SER A 351 26.71 2.11 -16.30
C SER A 351 28.18 2.51 -16.17
N LYS A 352 29.03 1.66 -15.60
CA LYS A 352 30.47 1.91 -15.47
C LYS A 352 31.25 1.63 -16.76
N ARG A 353 30.76 0.74 -17.64
CA ARG A 353 31.38 0.45 -18.95
C ARG A 353 31.11 1.52 -20.01
N GLY A 354 30.07 2.33 -19.84
CA GLY A 354 29.74 3.46 -20.74
C GLY A 354 30.55 4.74 -20.50
N ILE A 355 31.45 4.75 -19.49
CA ILE A 355 32.43 5.82 -19.26
C ILE A 355 33.81 5.24 -19.55
N SER A 356 34.18 5.17 -20.83
CA SER A 356 35.61 5.13 -21.19
C SER A 356 36.15 6.56 -21.15
N PRO A 357 37.37 6.80 -20.63
CA PRO A 357 38.06 8.07 -20.90
C PRO A 357 38.28 8.30 -22.39
#